data_AF-A0A4R5VFE9-F1
#
_entry.id   AF-A0A4R5VFE9-F1
#
_cell.length_a   1.000
_cell.length_b   1.000
_cell.length_c   1.000
_cell.angle_alpha   90.00
_cell.angle_beta   90.00
_cell.angle_gamma   90.00
#
_symmetry.space_group_name_H-M   'P 1'
#
loop_
_entity.id
_entity.type
_entity.pdbx_description
1 polymer ?
#
loop_
_entity_poly.entity_id
_entity_poly.type
_entity_poly.pdbx_seq_one_letter_code
_entity_poly.pdbx_strand_id
1 'polypeptide(L)' 'MKKLSLEMLRLSTEEILGRSQMKSIVGGGRFRCVCYQSKGSWTGTYSDQATAEAAGGGHCGSGIAQCTEINQ' A
#
# COMPACT_ATOMS: atom_id res chain seq x y z
N MET A 1 23.64 27.73 -30.98
CA MET A 1 23.09 27.13 -29.73
C MET A 1 21.58 27.04 -29.89
N LYS A 2 21.02 25.82 -29.98
CA LYS A 2 19.59 25.61 -30.17
C LYS A 2 18.88 25.94 -28.85
N LYS A 3 18.02 26.96 -28.86
CA LYS A 3 17.08 27.28 -27.77
C LYS A 3 16.22 26.03 -27.54
N LEU A 4 16.46 25.31 -26.44
CA LEU A 4 15.51 24.30 -25.99
C LEU A 4 14.26 25.05 -25.53
N SER A 5 13.16 24.88 -26.27
CA SER A 5 11.83 25.31 -25.85
C SER A 5 11.50 24.68 -24.50
N LEU A 6 11.62 25.48 -23.44
CA LEU A 6 11.18 25.19 -22.07
C LEU A 6 9.67 24.89 -21.97
N GLU A 7 8.94 24.98 -23.06
CA GLU A 7 7.50 24.80 -23.15
C GLU A 7 7.07 23.33 -23.28
N MET A 8 7.99 22.39 -23.55
CA MET A 8 7.71 20.93 -23.53
C MET A 8 8.04 20.23 -22.20
N LEU A 9 8.35 20.98 -21.14
CA LEU A 9 8.42 20.46 -19.76
C LEU A 9 7.13 20.71 -18.96
N ARG A 10 6.02 21.02 -19.64
CA ARG A 10 4.68 20.98 -19.06
C ARG A 10 4.00 19.65 -19.42
N LEU A 11 4.62 18.53 -19.05
CA LEU A 11 3.82 17.34 -18.77
C LEU A 11 2.97 17.69 -17.55
N SER A 12 1.66 17.75 -17.75
CA SER A 12 0.63 17.92 -16.72
C SER A 12 0.83 16.91 -15.59
N THR A 13 1.58 17.34 -14.58
CA THR A 13 1.98 16.51 -13.44
C THR A 13 0.76 16.17 -12.57
N GLU A 14 -0.33 16.93 -12.70
CA GLU A 14 -1.47 16.88 -11.79
C GLU A 14 -2.58 15.89 -12.20
N GLU A 15 -2.60 15.36 -13.43
CA GLU A 15 -3.63 14.39 -13.86
C GLU A 15 -3.17 12.92 -13.84
N ILE A 16 -1.86 12.63 -13.78
CA ILE A 16 -1.32 11.25 -13.68
C ILE A 16 -0.90 10.88 -12.24
N LEU A 17 -0.71 11.86 -11.34
CA LEU A 17 -0.54 11.62 -9.89
C LEU A 17 -1.86 11.24 -9.16
N GLY A 18 -2.78 10.61 -9.88
CA GLY A 18 -4.04 10.10 -9.36
C GLY A 18 -3.82 8.89 -8.46
N ARG A 19 -3.60 9.16 -7.17
CA ARG A 19 -3.79 8.27 -6.00
C ARG A 19 -2.85 7.05 -5.83
N SER A 20 -2.42 6.38 -6.89
CA SER A 20 -1.67 5.10 -6.77
C SER A 20 -0.15 5.23 -6.88
N GLN A 21 0.38 6.31 -7.47
CA GLN A 21 1.84 6.46 -7.61
C GLN A 21 2.55 6.96 -6.34
N MET A 22 1.85 7.69 -5.46
CA MET A 22 2.40 8.09 -4.15
C MET A 22 2.41 6.96 -3.11
N LYS A 23 1.50 5.97 -3.21
CA LYS A 23 1.50 4.76 -2.34
C LYS A 23 2.81 3.94 -2.50
N SER A 24 3.46 4.11 -3.65
CA SER A 24 4.66 3.38 -4.07
C SER A 24 5.99 4.09 -3.83
N ILE A 25 6.04 5.40 -3.54
CA ILE A 25 7.32 6.03 -3.18
C ILE A 25 7.78 5.60 -1.76
N VAL A 26 6.86 5.16 -0.89
CA VAL A 26 7.08 5.04 0.57
C VAL A 26 7.00 3.60 1.12
N GLY A 27 6.64 2.61 0.29
CA GLY A 27 6.69 1.19 0.68
C GLY A 27 5.37 0.61 1.20
N GLY A 28 4.26 0.82 0.50
CA GLY A 28 2.98 0.13 0.76
C GLY A 28 2.04 0.86 1.73
N GLY A 29 0.93 0.21 2.06
CA GLY A 29 -0.04 0.66 3.06
C GLY A 29 0.21 0.01 4.42
N ARG A 30 -0.19 0.67 5.51
CA ARG A 30 -0.20 0.05 6.83
C ARG A 30 -1.51 -0.70 7.01
N PHE A 31 -1.48 -1.93 7.50
CA PHE A 31 -2.67 -2.76 7.69
C PHE A 31 -2.78 -3.21 9.13
N ARG A 32 -4.01 -3.19 9.66
CA ARG A 32 -4.36 -3.88 10.91
C ARG A 32 -4.99 -5.21 10.55
N CYS A 33 -4.46 -6.28 11.12
CA CYS A 33 -4.91 -7.64 10.86
C CYS A 33 -5.45 -8.28 12.14
N VAL A 34 -6.50 -9.08 12.01
CA VAL A 34 -7.10 -9.86 13.08
C VAL A 34 -7.27 -11.29 12.63
N CYS A 35 -6.88 -12.24 13.47
CA CYS A 35 -7.02 -13.66 13.18
C CYS A 35 -8.48 -14.08 13.18
N TYR A 36 -8.89 -14.80 12.14
CA TYR A 36 -10.25 -15.33 12.05
C TYR A 36 -10.44 -16.46 13.07
N GLN A 37 -11.48 -16.33 13.90
CA GLN A 37 -11.84 -17.26 15.00
C GLN A 37 -10.72 -17.54 16.02
N SER A 38 -9.70 -16.66 16.11
CA SER A 38 -8.61 -16.81 17.07
C SER A 38 -8.29 -15.49 17.76
N LYS A 39 -7.66 -15.57 18.93
CA LYS A 39 -7.17 -14.38 19.64
C LYS A 39 -5.78 -14.03 19.09
N GLY A 40 -5.74 -13.01 18.24
CA GLY A 40 -4.48 -12.49 17.70
C GLY A 40 -4.74 -11.32 16.78
N SER A 41 -3.97 -10.26 16.93
CA SER A 41 -3.98 -9.12 16.00
C SER A 41 -2.59 -8.54 15.89
N TRP A 42 -2.25 -8.04 14.71
CA TRP A 42 -0.99 -7.36 14.48
C TRP A 42 -1.18 -6.20 13.52
N THR A 43 -0.11 -5.44 13.32
CA THR A 43 -0.08 -4.36 12.35
C THR A 43 1.22 -4.46 11.58
N GLY A 44 1.15 -4.34 10.27
CA GLY A 44 2.32 -4.43 9.39
C GLY A 44 2.17 -3.50 8.20
N THR A 45 3.30 -3.21 7.56
CA THR A 45 3.30 -2.51 6.29
C THR A 45 3.34 -3.54 5.18
N TYR A 46 2.35 -3.50 4.29
CA TYR A 46 2.21 -4.43 3.18
C TYR A 46 1.94 -3.66 1.90
N SER A 47 2.29 -4.23 0.76
CA SER A 47 2.01 -3.63 -0.54
C SER A 47 0.52 -3.40 -0.76
N ASP A 48 -0.32 -4.29 -0.22
CA ASP A 48 -1.75 -4.36 -0.44
C ASP A 48 -2.44 -5.27 0.61
N GLN A 49 -3.77 -5.27 0.61
CA GLN A 49 -4.57 -6.04 1.57
C GLN A 49 -4.37 -7.54 1.45
N ALA A 50 -4.25 -8.08 0.23
CA ALA A 50 -4.12 -9.52 0.02
C ALA A 50 -2.79 -10.02 0.59
N THR A 51 -1.71 -9.24 0.42
CA THR A 51 -0.41 -9.53 1.02
C THR A 51 -0.47 -9.50 2.55
N ALA A 52 -1.23 -8.55 3.13
CA ALA A 52 -1.45 -8.48 4.58
C ALA A 52 -2.21 -9.73 5.10
N GLU A 53 -3.27 -10.15 4.41
CA GLU A 53 -4.08 -11.31 4.80
C GLU A 53 -3.31 -12.64 4.66
N ALA A 54 -2.47 -12.75 3.62
CA ALA A 54 -1.59 -13.91 3.42
C ALA A 54 -0.57 -14.10 4.57
N ALA A 55 -0.17 -13.01 5.24
CA ALA A 55 0.69 -13.10 6.43
C ALA A 55 -0.01 -13.82 7.61
N GLY A 56 -1.32 -14.03 7.54
CA GLY A 56 -2.09 -14.81 8.53
C GLY A 56 -1.53 -16.21 8.79
N GLY A 57 -0.90 -16.86 7.80
CA GLY A 57 -0.25 -18.16 7.98
C GLY A 57 0.85 -18.18 9.06
N GLY A 58 1.53 -17.05 9.28
CA GLY A 58 2.60 -16.92 10.28
C GLY A 58 2.15 -16.35 11.62
N HIS A 59 0.97 -15.73 11.69
CA HIS A 59 0.47 -15.03 12.87
C HIS A 59 -0.75 -15.71 13.53
N CYS A 60 -1.53 -16.47 12.76
CA CYS A 60 -2.79 -17.05 13.21
C CYS A 60 -2.72 -18.56 13.21
N GLY A 61 -3.16 -19.19 14.30
CA GLY A 61 -3.30 -20.66 14.36
C GLY A 61 -4.27 -21.23 13.32
N SER A 62 -5.24 -20.43 12.85
CA SER A 62 -6.14 -20.78 11.75
C SER A 62 -5.52 -20.56 10.35
N GLY A 63 -4.38 -19.87 10.28
CA GLY A 63 -3.76 -19.40 9.03
C GLY A 63 -4.54 -18.30 8.30
N ILE A 64 -5.72 -17.92 8.80
CA ILE A 64 -6.62 -16.95 8.18
C ILE A 64 -6.64 -15.67 9.00
N ALA A 65 -6.45 -14.54 8.33
CA ALA A 65 -6.61 -13.23 8.91
C ALA A 65 -7.43 -12.31 8.03
N GLN A 66 -8.13 -11.39 8.66
CA GLN A 66 -8.79 -10.29 8.00
C GLN A 66 -7.98 -9.03 8.25
N CYS A 67 -7.56 -8.37 7.19
CA CYS A 67 -6.74 -7.18 7.27
C CYS A 67 -7.45 -5.99 6.67
N THR A 68 -7.30 -4.83 7.27
CA THR A 68 -7.85 -3.59 6.75
C THR A 68 -6.73 -2.57 6.66
N GLU A 69 -6.63 -1.90 5.52
CA GLU A 69 -5.71 -0.77 5.37
C GLU A 69 -6.12 0.30 6.37
N ILE A 70 -5.18 0.66 7.24
CA ILE A 70 -5.34 1.77 8.16
C ILE A 70 -4.56 2.94 7.58
N ASN A 71 -5.29 3.98 7.19
CA ASN A 71 -4.66 5.26 6.92
C ASN A 71 -4.15 5.80 8.26
N GLN A 72 -2.84 6.03 8.38
CA GLN A 72 -2.31 6.79 9.51
C GLN A 72 -2.69 8.26 9.37
#